data_AF-A0A2S4WN23-F1
#
_entry.id   AF-A0A2S4WN23-F1
#
_cell.length_a   1.000
_cell.length_b   1.000
_cell.length_c   1.000
_cell.angle_alpha   90.00
_cell.angle_beta   90.00
_cell.angle_gamma   90.00
#
_symmetry.space_group_name_H-M   'P 1'
#
loop_
_entity.id
_entity.type
_entity.pdbx_description
1 polymer ?
#
loop_
_entity_poly.entity_id
_entity_poly.type
_entity_poly.pdbx_seq_one_letter_code
_entity_poly.pdbx_strand_id
1 'polypeptide(L)'
;MQTLVSFNLSTQVAEPKGIFTGELDLTIVDNERHVVSGQLRRATIPLIENLEIMVIGKDVKNIYVIEKETVFNSLYNQKITHHPDLGKSIMIGAKGPPVPRCCHPSIN
;
A
#
# COMPACT_ATOMS: atom_id res chain seq x y z
N MET A 1 15.58 -8.97 -45.64
CA MET A 1 16.22 -8.23 -44.54
C MET A 1 15.18 -8.13 -43.44
N GLN A 2 15.24 -9.00 -42.42
CA GLN A 2 14.28 -9.01 -41.31
C GLN A 2 14.88 -8.21 -40.15
N THR A 3 14.16 -7.17 -39.71
CA THR A 3 14.51 -6.42 -38.51
C THR A 3 14.04 -7.22 -37.29
N LEU A 4 14.99 -7.79 -36.55
CA LEU A 4 14.74 -8.36 -35.24
C LEU A 4 14.56 -7.22 -34.23
N VAL A 5 13.31 -6.97 -33.82
CA VAL A 5 13.01 -6.10 -32.69
C VAL A 5 13.10 -6.93 -31.42
N SER A 6 14.22 -6.80 -30.72
CA SER A 6 14.39 -7.39 -29.39
C SER A 6 13.72 -6.48 -28.36
N PHE A 7 12.59 -6.93 -27.79
CA PHE A 7 12.05 -6.31 -26.59
C PHE A 7 12.88 -6.80 -25.40
N ASN A 8 13.79 -5.96 -24.92
CA ASN A 8 14.40 -6.17 -23.63
C ASN A 8 13.32 -5.89 -22.58
N LEU A 9 12.59 -6.92 -22.18
CA LEU A 9 11.73 -6.89 -20.99
C LEU A 9 12.67 -6.86 -19.78
N SER A 10 13.35 -5.73 -19.58
CA SER A 10 13.86 -5.39 -18.26
C SER A 10 12.68 -5.56 -17.31
N THR A 11 12.84 -6.38 -16.29
CA THR A 11 11.93 -6.50 -15.15
C THR A 11 11.83 -5.14 -14.46
N GLN A 12 11.10 -4.21 -15.08
CA GLN A 12 10.60 -3.03 -14.40
C GLN A 12 9.52 -3.56 -13.46
N VAL A 13 9.96 -3.96 -12.28
CA VAL A 13 9.09 -4.04 -11.12
C VAL A 13 8.55 -2.61 -10.99
N ALA A 14 7.36 -2.36 -11.53
CA ALA A 14 6.70 -1.08 -11.44
C ALA A 14 6.71 -0.71 -9.96
N GLU A 15 7.45 0.33 -9.53
CA GLU A 15 7.58 0.68 -8.11
C GLU A 15 6.18 0.88 -7.52
N PRO A 16 5.63 -0.07 -6.74
CA PRO A 16 4.23 0.05 -6.37
C PRO A 16 4.19 0.89 -5.09
N LYS A 17 4.03 2.21 -5.27
CA LYS A 17 3.99 3.24 -4.22
C LYS A 17 2.58 3.42 -3.65
N GLY A 18 1.94 2.31 -3.27
CA GLY A 18 0.73 2.40 -2.46
C GLY A 18 1.05 3.05 -1.12
N ILE A 19 0.14 3.85 -0.59
CA ILE A 19 0.28 4.49 0.72
C ILE A 19 -0.90 4.10 1.60
N PHE A 20 -0.74 4.15 2.92
CA PHE A 20 -1.82 3.94 3.86
C PHE A 20 -1.69 4.84 5.09
N THR A 21 -2.79 5.02 5.81
CA THR A 21 -2.88 5.75 7.08
C THR A 21 -4.10 5.25 7.87
N GLY A 22 -4.09 5.42 9.19
CA GLY A 22 -5.12 4.95 10.10
C GLY A 22 -4.59 3.88 11.05
N GLU A 23 -5.51 3.22 11.73
CA GLU A 23 -5.26 2.22 12.78
C GLU A 23 -4.81 0.88 12.16
N LEU A 24 -3.63 0.88 11.54
CA LEU A 24 -2.99 -0.25 10.87
C LEU A 24 -1.49 -0.23 11.12
N ASP A 25 -0.96 -1.34 11.63
CA ASP A 25 0.48 -1.57 11.78
C ASP A 25 0.88 -2.82 10.98
N LEU A 26 1.97 -2.70 10.23
CA LEU A 26 2.55 -3.78 9.44
C LEU A 26 3.93 -4.13 10.01
N THR A 27 4.14 -5.38 10.41
CA THR A 27 5.46 -5.89 10.81
C THR A 27 6.13 -6.50 9.60
N ILE A 28 7.31 -5.98 9.26
CA ILE A 28 8.10 -6.34 8.09
C ILE A 28 9.40 -6.99 8.54
N VAL A 29 9.84 -7.99 7.80
CA VAL A 29 11.13 -8.68 8.01
C VAL A 29 11.93 -8.61 6.71
N ASP A 30 12.86 -7.66 6.65
CA ASP A 30 13.79 -7.46 5.52
C ASP A 30 15.22 -7.21 6.03
N ASN A 31 15.98 -8.29 6.25
CA ASN A 31 17.23 -8.31 7.03
C ASN A 31 17.03 -8.06 8.53
N GLU A 32 16.17 -7.12 8.90
CA GLU A 32 15.78 -6.83 10.28
C GLU A 32 14.25 -6.70 10.43
N ARG A 33 13.76 -7.02 11.63
CA ARG A 33 12.33 -6.91 11.95
C ARG A 33 11.98 -5.48 12.34
N HIS A 34 11.04 -4.87 11.64
CA HIS A 34 10.61 -3.51 11.93
C HIS A 34 9.11 -3.31 11.71
N VAL A 35 8.55 -2.23 12.28
CA VAL A 35 7.11 -1.91 12.19
C VAL A 35 6.89 -0.65 11.36
N VAL A 36 6.02 -0.77 10.36
CA VAL A 36 5.52 0.33 9.55
C VAL A 36 4.11 0.67 10.04
N SER A 37 3.97 1.80 10.75
CA SER A 37 2.70 2.25 11.34
C SER A 37 2.03 3.35 10.53
N GLY A 38 0.73 3.20 10.29
CA GLY A 38 -0.14 4.21 9.68
C GLY A 38 -0.82 5.15 10.67
N GLN A 39 -0.66 4.96 11.98
CA GLN A 39 -1.48 5.64 12.99
C GLN A 39 -1.23 7.15 13.08
N LEU A 40 0.04 7.56 12.99
CA LEU A 40 0.46 8.97 13.17
C LEU A 40 0.77 9.68 11.85
N ARG A 41 1.01 8.92 10.78
CA ARG A 41 1.47 9.43 9.50
C ARG A 41 1.07 8.52 8.36
N ARG A 42 1.09 9.08 7.16
CA ARG A 42 1.05 8.29 5.92
C ARG A 42 2.30 7.42 5.84
N ALA A 43 2.11 6.14 5.55
CA ALA A 43 3.17 5.16 5.37
C ALA A 43 3.08 4.52 3.98
N THR A 44 4.23 4.16 3.41
CA THR A 44 4.28 3.41 2.16
C THR A 44 3.95 1.94 2.44
N ILE A 45 3.13 1.32 1.58
CA ILE A 45 2.86 -0.11 1.66
C ILE A 45 4.15 -0.85 1.26
N PRO A 46 4.70 -1.72 2.11
CA PRO A 46 5.90 -2.50 1.83
C PRO A 46 5.59 -3.70 0.92
N LEU A 47 6.63 -4.29 0.31
CA LEU A 47 6.47 -5.50 -0.50
C LEU A 47 5.89 -6.64 0.36
N ILE A 48 4.92 -7.38 -0.19
CA ILE A 48 4.15 -8.35 0.60
C ILE A 48 4.99 -9.58 0.99
N GLU A 49 6.04 -9.88 0.23
CA GLU A 49 7.01 -10.96 0.51
C GLU A 49 7.71 -10.80 1.85
N ASN A 50 7.81 -9.56 2.36
CA ASN A 50 8.45 -9.26 3.64
C ASN A 50 7.41 -9.03 4.76
N LEU A 51 6.11 -9.14 4.49
CA LEU A 51 5.06 -8.92 5.50
C LEU A 51 4.90 -10.14 6.41
N GLU A 52 5.25 -9.99 7.67
CA GLU A 52 5.10 -11.04 8.69
C GLU A 52 3.74 -10.94 9.40
N ILE A 53 3.39 -9.74 9.88
CA ILE A 53 2.19 -9.52 10.71
C ILE A 53 1.46 -8.26 10.24
N MET A 54 0.13 -8.35 10.17
CA MET A 54 -0.76 -7.21 9.99
C MET A 54 -1.66 -7.07 11.21
N VAL A 55 -1.59 -5.92 11.89
CA VAL A 55 -2.42 -5.59 13.07
C VAL A 55 -3.35 -4.45 12.71
N ILE A 56 -4.65 -4.74 12.69
CA ILE A 56 -5.70 -3.74 12.54
C ILE A 56 -6.13 -3.31 13.94
N GLY A 57 -6.18 -2.00 14.17
CA GLY A 57 -6.57 -1.45 15.47
C GLY A 57 -8.02 -1.75 15.83
N LYS A 58 -8.31 -1.71 17.13
CA LYS A 58 -9.65 -1.97 17.65
C LYS A 58 -10.64 -0.95 17.13
N ASP A 59 -11.86 -1.41 16.84
CA ASP A 59 -12.99 -0.59 16.39
C ASP A 59 -12.84 0.06 15.02
N VAL A 60 -11.87 -0.36 14.20
CA VAL A 60 -11.82 -0.01 12.78
C VAL A 60 -13.05 -0.60 12.08
N LYS A 61 -13.91 0.26 11.52
CA LYS A 61 -15.15 -0.15 10.85
C LYS A 61 -15.07 -0.09 9.33
N ASN A 62 -14.21 0.78 8.81
CA ASN A 62 -14.19 1.12 7.40
C ASN A 62 -12.76 1.12 6.84
N ILE A 63 -12.62 0.70 5.59
CA ILE A 63 -11.42 0.85 4.78
C ILE A 63 -11.78 1.65 3.53
N TYR A 64 -11.12 2.79 3.32
CA TYR A 64 -11.30 3.63 2.15
C TYR A 64 -10.16 3.39 1.16
N VAL A 65 -10.49 2.98 -0.06
CA VAL A 65 -9.51 2.83 -1.15
C VAL A 65 -9.65 4.04 -2.08
N ILE A 66 -8.58 4.81 -2.23
CA ILE A 66 -8.59 6.12 -2.90
C ILE A 66 -7.53 6.13 -3.99
N GLU A 67 -7.98 6.27 -5.25
CA GLU A 67 -7.09 6.29 -6.41
C GLU A 67 -6.36 7.64 -6.59
N LYS A 68 -7.04 8.75 -6.35
CA LYS A 68 -6.46 10.07 -6.61
C LYS A 68 -5.67 10.56 -5.40
N GLU A 69 -4.35 10.72 -5.55
CA GLU A 69 -3.46 11.22 -4.50
C GLU A 69 -3.91 12.58 -3.94
N THR A 70 -4.47 13.46 -4.78
CA THR A 70 -5.03 14.74 -4.34
C THR A 70 -6.22 14.58 -3.40
N VAL A 71 -7.10 13.61 -3.67
CA VAL A 71 -8.26 13.29 -2.80
C VAL A 71 -7.77 12.64 -1.51
N PHE A 72 -6.82 11.70 -1.60
CA PHE A 72 -6.20 11.07 -0.43
C PHE A 72 -5.61 12.13 0.51
N ASN A 73 -4.86 13.08 -0.04
CA ASN A 73 -4.21 14.15 0.73
C ASN A 73 -5.23 15.10 1.36
N SER A 74 -6.30 15.45 0.64
CA SER A 74 -7.39 16.27 1.19
C SER A 74 -8.06 15.59 2.39
N LEU A 75 -8.42 14.31 2.25
CA LEU A 75 -9.08 13.54 3.31
C LEU A 75 -8.15 13.24 4.49
N TYR A 76 -6.85 13.03 4.24
CA TYR A 76 -5.84 12.88 5.28
C TYR A 76 -5.74 14.14 6.15
N ASN A 77 -5.69 15.33 5.53
CA ASN A 77 -5.62 16.60 6.24
C ASN A 77 -6.89 16.87 7.08
N GLN A 78 -8.04 16.35 6.63
CA GLN A 78 -9.30 16.40 7.36
C GLN A 78 -9.42 15.35 8.48
N LYS A 79 -8.40 14.51 8.67
CA LYS A 79 -8.39 13.44 9.69
C LYS A 79 -9.58 12.50 9.58
N ILE A 80 -9.99 12.16 8.35
CA ILE A 80 -11.18 11.33 8.11
C ILE A 80 -11.11 9.96 8.82
N THR A 81 -9.90 9.43 9.03
CA THR A 81 -9.66 8.15 9.73
C THR A 81 -10.10 8.14 11.19
N HIS A 82 -10.35 9.31 11.76
CA HIS A 82 -10.79 9.52 13.14
C HIS A 82 -12.00 10.46 13.21
N HIS A 83 -12.75 10.63 12.11
CA HIS A 83 -13.90 11.52 12.09
C HIS A 83 -14.99 10.99 13.04
N PRO A 84 -15.57 11.81 13.93
CA PRO A 84 -16.53 11.36 14.95
C PRO A 84 -17.71 10.57 14.37
N ASP A 85 -18.23 11.01 13.22
CA ASP A 85 -19.39 10.37 12.58
C ASP A 85 -19.05 9.10 11.79
N LEU A 86 -17.79 8.92 11.38
CA LEU A 86 -17.34 7.78 10.58
C LEU A 86 -16.65 6.70 11.40
N GLY A 87 -16.19 7.07 12.60
CA GLY A 87 -15.41 6.21 13.48
C GLY A 87 -13.99 5.96 12.98
N LYS A 88 -13.30 5.07 13.68
CA LYS A 88 -11.94 4.65 13.30
C LYS A 88 -11.95 3.93 11.97
N SER A 89 -11.02 4.29 11.09
CA SER A 89 -10.92 3.73 9.76
C SER A 89 -9.50 3.75 9.21
N ILE A 90 -9.30 3.02 8.12
CA ILE A 90 -8.04 2.96 7.38
C ILE A 90 -8.27 3.61 6.02
N MET A 91 -7.30 4.38 5.53
CA MET A 91 -7.27 4.82 4.14
C MET A 91 -6.08 4.19 3.43
N ILE A 92 -6.32 3.73 2.21
CA ILE A 92 -5.32 3.16 1.30
C ILE A 92 -5.33 4.00 0.02
N GLY A 93 -4.19 4.54 -0.35
CA GLY A 93 -3.96 5.29 -1.58
C GLY A 93 -3.25 4.42 -2.62
N ALA A 94 -3.77 4.39 -3.85
CA ALA A 94 -3.11 3.75 -4.98
C ALA A 94 -2.66 4.81 -5.99
N LYS A 95 -1.42 4.76 -6.50
CA LYS A 95 -1.00 5.61 -7.62
C LYS A 95 -1.32 4.89 -8.93
N GLY A 96 -2.55 5.03 -9.41
CA GLY A 96 -3.06 4.33 -10.59
C GLY A 96 -3.65 2.94 -10.26
N PRO A 97 -3.79 2.06 -11.27
CA PRO A 97 -4.40 0.73 -11.08
C PRO A 97 -3.68 -0.08 -9.99
N PRO A 98 -4.41 -0.70 -9.04
CA PRO A 98 -3.80 -1.58 -8.06
C PRO A 98 -3.10 -2.75 -8.74
N VAL A 99 -1.82 -2.95 -8.45
CA VAL A 99 -1.06 -4.10 -8.93
C VAL A 99 -1.15 -5.20 -7.88
N PRO A 100 -1.59 -6.43 -8.24
CA PRO A 100 -1.53 -7.57 -7.34
C PRO A 100 -0.08 -7.76 -6.87
N ARG A 101 0.13 -7.76 -5.55
CA ARG A 101 1.46 -8.04 -4.95
C ARG A 101 1.71 -9.53 -4.77
N CYS A 102 0.75 -10.36 -5.19
CA CYS A 102 0.82 -11.81 -5.16
C CYS A 102 1.14 -12.35 -6.56
N CYS A 103 1.90 -13.45 -6.59
CA CYS A 103 2.28 -14.24 -7.76
C CYS A 103 3.42 -13.64 -8.60
N HIS A 104 4.66 -13.98 -8.22
CA HIS A 104 5.58 -14.39 -9.28
C HIS A 104 4.95 -15.62 -9.97
N PRO A 105 4.82 -15.65 -11.31
CA PRO A 105 4.78 -16.93 -11.99
C PRO A 105 6.10 -17.61 -11.65
N SER A 106 6.06 -18.71 -10.92
CA SER A 106 7.19 -19.63 -10.87
C SER A 106 7.46 -20.08 -12.31
N ILE A 107 8.47 -19.48 -12.93
CA ILE A 107 9.01 -19.96 -14.20
C ILE A 107 9.77 -21.23 -13.85
N ASN A 108 9.16 -22.38 -14.13
CA ASN A 108 9.84 -23.68 -14.17
C ASN A 108 10.78 -23.73 -15.38
#